data_AF-A0AA96ZWS1-F1
#
_entry.id   AF-A0AA96ZWS1-F1
#
_cell.length_a   1.000
_cell.length_b   1.000
_cell.length_c   1.000
_cell.angle_alpha   90.00
_cell.angle_beta   90.00
_cell.angle_gamma   90.00
#
_symmetry.space_group_name_H-M   'P 1'
#
loop_
_entity.id
_entity.type
_entity.pdbx_description
1 polymer ?
#
loop_
_entity_poly.entity_id
_entity_poly.type
_entity_poly.pdbx_seq_one_letter_code
_entity_poly.pdbx_strand_id
1 'polypeptide(L)'
;MKAEAEFFFESENKELMREIYASLLPEAGDPISDRSVIFMNLDEAGRLILNIQSSDVISLRSALNTWLRLIQTAYDVSAIVV
;
A
#
# COMPACT_ATOMS: atom_id res chain seq x y z
N MET A 1 -1.51 -4.47 22.37
CA MET A 1 -2.19 -3.19 22.07
C MET A 1 -2.42 -3.17 20.58
N LYS A 2 -3.67 -3.21 20.10
CA LYS A 2 -3.92 -3.15 18.65
C LYS A 2 -3.49 -1.78 18.12
N ALA A 3 -2.85 -1.77 16.97
CA ALA A 3 -2.33 -0.58 16.31
C ALA A 3 -2.82 -0.53 14.86
N GLU A 4 -3.11 0.66 14.35
CA GLU A 4 -3.67 0.88 13.03
C GLU A 4 -3.03 2.11 12.39
N ALA A 5 -2.93 2.10 11.06
CA ALA A 5 -2.55 3.27 10.27
C ALA A 5 -3.29 3.27 8.93
N GLU A 6 -3.62 4.46 8.46
CA GLU A 6 -4.29 4.71 7.17
C GLU A 6 -3.51 5.77 6.37
N PHE A 7 -3.30 5.50 5.09
CA PHE A 7 -2.58 6.37 4.17
C PHE A 7 -3.39 6.58 2.90
N PHE A 8 -3.27 7.79 2.35
CA PHE A 8 -3.86 8.20 1.09
C PHE A 8 -2.73 8.67 0.17
N PHE A 9 -2.62 8.06 -1.00
CA PHE A 9 -1.65 8.44 -2.03
C PHE A 9 -2.39 8.96 -3.26
N GLU A 10 -1.91 10.07 -3.79
CA GLU A 10 -2.51 10.75 -4.93
C GLU A 10 -1.43 11.21 -5.91
N SER A 11 -1.81 11.34 -7.17
CA SER A 11 -0.99 11.85 -8.25
C SER A 11 -1.86 12.57 -9.26
N GLU A 12 -1.30 13.56 -9.95
CA GLU A 12 -1.97 14.20 -11.09
C GLU A 12 -2.20 13.19 -12.22
N ASN A 13 -1.30 12.21 -12.37
CA ASN A 13 -1.47 11.11 -13.30
C ASN A 13 -2.28 9.97 -12.63
N LYS A 14 -3.58 9.92 -12.94
CA LYS A 14 -4.48 8.87 -12.43
C LYS A 14 -4.18 7.48 -12.98
N GLU A 15 -3.63 7.38 -14.18
CA GLU A 15 -3.30 6.09 -14.79
C GLU A 15 -2.10 5.47 -14.08
N LEU A 16 -1.08 6.27 -13.77
CA LEU A 16 0.03 5.88 -12.91
C LEU A 16 -0.46 5.30 -11.57
N MET A 17 -1.48 5.91 -10.94
CA MET A 17 -2.04 5.37 -9.70
C MET A 17 -2.73 4.02 -9.88
N ARG A 18 -3.42 3.81 -11.02
CA ARG A 18 -4.04 2.51 -11.34
C ARG A 18 -2.99 1.44 -11.57
N GLU A 19 -1.91 1.77 -12.26
CA GLU A 19 -0.79 0.86 -12.52
C GLU A 19 -0.09 0.45 -11.23
N ILE A 20 0.22 1.42 -10.36
CA ILE A 20 0.78 1.16 -9.03
C ILE A 20 -0.16 0.26 -8.24
N TYR A 21 -1.46 0.59 -8.16
CA TYR A 21 -2.43 -0.24 -7.45
C TYR A 21 -2.47 -1.68 -8.00
N ALA A 22 -2.57 -1.83 -9.33
CA ALA A 22 -2.62 -3.13 -9.97
C ALA A 22 -1.34 -3.96 -9.71
N SER A 23 -0.17 -3.31 -9.67
CA SER A 23 1.11 -3.97 -9.41
C SER A 23 1.24 -4.54 -7.99
N LEU A 24 0.47 -4.01 -7.03
CA LEU A 24 0.52 -4.39 -5.61
C LEU A 24 -0.52 -5.46 -5.21
N LEU A 25 -1.50 -5.74 -6.09
CA LEU A 25 -2.55 -6.72 -5.85
C LEU A 25 -2.04 -8.14 -5.57
N PRO A 26 -0.98 -8.66 -6.25
CA PRO A 26 -0.44 -9.98 -5.95
C PRO A 26 0.00 -10.12 -4.48
N GLU A 27 0.67 -9.10 -3.94
CA GLU A 27 1.15 -9.05 -2.56
C GLU A 27 0.01 -8.87 -1.55
N ALA A 28 -1.11 -8.27 -1.96
CA ALA A 28 -2.28 -8.12 -1.09
C ALA A 28 -3.00 -9.45 -0.83
N GLY A 29 -2.79 -10.44 -1.71
CA GLY A 29 -3.32 -11.80 -1.56
C GLY A 29 -2.47 -12.73 -0.69
N ASP A 30 -1.23 -12.35 -0.35
CA ASP A 30 -0.30 -13.17 0.44
C ASP A 30 -0.02 -12.49 1.80
N PRO A 31 -0.57 -12.99 2.92
CA PRO A 31 -0.37 -12.36 4.22
C PRO A 31 1.11 -12.39 4.62
N ILE A 32 1.73 -11.20 4.71
CA ILE A 32 3.12 -11.05 5.19
C ILE A 32 3.30 -11.67 6.59
N SER A 33 2.25 -11.63 7.42
CA SER A 33 2.15 -12.42 8.66
C SER A 33 0.71 -12.49 9.17
N ASP A 34 0.41 -13.47 10.03
CA ASP A 34 -0.88 -13.58 10.75
C ASP A 34 -1.16 -12.42 11.73
N ARG A 35 -0.20 -11.50 11.93
CA ARG A 35 -0.27 -10.42 12.93
C ARG A 35 -0.69 -9.08 12.34
N SER A 36 -0.78 -8.98 11.03
CA SER A 36 -1.13 -7.76 10.32
C SER A 36 -2.16 -8.05 9.23
N VAL A 37 -3.18 -7.22 9.15
CA VAL A 37 -4.18 -7.26 8.09
C VAL A 37 -4.04 -6.01 7.26
N ILE A 38 -4.02 -6.17 5.94
CA ILE A 38 -3.83 -5.09 5.00
C ILE A 38 -5.04 -4.98 4.10
N PHE A 39 -5.58 -3.78 4.02
CA PHE A 39 -6.65 -3.42 3.11
C PHE A 39 -6.13 -2.36 2.16
N MET A 40 -6.30 -2.60 0.87
CA MET A 40 -5.91 -1.69 -0.19
C MET A 40 -7.09 -1.46 -1.12
N ASN A 41 -7.30 -0.22 -1.52
CA ASN A 41 -8.35 0.14 -2.46
C ASN A 41 -7.92 1.32 -3.34
N LEU A 42 -8.53 1.45 -4.52
CA LEU A 42 -8.46 2.65 -5.32
C LEU A 42 -9.85 3.32 -5.29
N ASP A 43 -9.92 4.55 -4.80
CA ASP A 43 -11.21 5.26 -4.70
C ASP A 43 -11.66 5.85 -6.06
N GLU A 44 -12.89 6.36 -6.09
CA GLU A 44 -13.48 6.96 -7.29
C GLU A 44 -12.70 8.19 -7.80
N ALA A 45 -11.98 8.88 -6.89
CA ALA A 45 -11.14 10.02 -7.26
C ALA A 45 -9.81 9.57 -7.91
N GLY A 46 -9.44 8.30 -7.80
CA GLY A 46 -8.19 7.72 -8.28
C GLY A 46 -7.07 7.72 -7.24
N ARG A 47 -7.41 7.83 -5.95
CA ARG A 47 -6.44 7.79 -4.84
C ARG A 47 -6.28 6.35 -4.36
N LEU A 48 -5.03 5.97 -4.11
CA LEU A 48 -4.70 4.70 -3.48
C LEU A 48 -4.84 4.85 -1.97
N ILE A 49 -5.68 4.00 -1.37
CA ILE A 49 -5.91 3.93 0.06
C ILE A 49 -5.22 2.66 0.58
N LEU A 50 -4.40 2.82 1.61
CA LEU A 50 -3.76 1.72 2.33
C LEU A 50 -4.13 1.80 3.81
N ASN A 51 -4.82 0.78 4.31
CA ASN A 51 -5.10 0.60 5.72
C ASN A 51 -4.36 -0.64 6.23
N ILE A 52 -3.66 -0.51 7.35
CA ILE A 52 -2.94 -1.60 7.99
C ILE A 52 -3.34 -1.67 9.47
N GLN A 53 -3.86 -2.82 9.87
CA GLN A 53 -4.16 -3.14 11.26
C GLN A 53 -3.21 -4.20 11.76
N SER A 54 -2.77 -4.11 13.02
CA SER A 54 -1.80 -5.05 13.60
C SER A 54 -2.02 -5.28 15.09
N SER A 55 -1.54 -6.42 15.59
CA SER A 55 -1.67 -6.82 17.02
C SER A 55 -0.87 -5.94 18.00
N ASP A 56 0.17 -5.28 17.49
CA ASP A 56 1.12 -4.45 18.22
C ASP A 56 1.86 -3.48 17.27
N VAL A 57 2.53 -2.49 17.86
CA VAL A 57 3.23 -1.43 17.13
C VAL A 57 4.46 -1.94 16.38
N ILE A 58 5.10 -3.03 16.84
CA ILE A 58 6.29 -3.59 16.18
C ILE A 58 5.86 -4.26 14.88
N SER A 59 4.78 -5.04 14.92
CA SER A 59 4.13 -5.66 13.75
C SER A 59 3.66 -4.59 12.76
N LEU A 60 2.99 -3.52 13.25
CA LEU A 60 2.58 -2.39 12.41
C LEU A 60 3.77 -1.75 11.69
N ARG A 61 4.86 -1.43 12.42
CA ARG A 61 6.08 -0.86 11.84
C ARG A 61 6.67 -1.75 10.75
N SER A 62 6.68 -3.07 10.96
CA SER A 62 7.19 -4.02 9.97
C SER A 62 6.33 -4.05 8.71
N ALA A 63 5.00 -4.07 8.86
CA ALA A 63 4.07 -4.02 7.75
C ALA A 63 4.22 -2.70 6.98
N LEU A 64 4.24 -1.55 7.67
CA LEU A 64 4.43 -0.24 7.05
C LEU A 64 5.72 -0.16 6.25
N ASN A 65 6.85 -0.64 6.81
CA ASN A 65 8.12 -0.64 6.11
C ASN A 65 8.11 -1.47 4.82
N THR A 66 7.29 -2.51 4.77
CA THR A 66 7.14 -3.35 3.58
C THR A 66 6.28 -2.63 2.55
N TRP A 67 5.06 -2.25 2.94
CA TRP A 67 4.07 -1.67 2.02
C TRP A 67 4.47 -0.30 1.47
N LEU A 68 4.99 0.59 2.33
CA LEU A 68 5.47 1.89 1.87
C LEU A 68 6.64 1.76 0.89
N ARG A 69 7.51 0.75 1.08
CA ARG A 69 8.61 0.50 0.15
C ARG A 69 8.14 -0.10 -1.17
N LEU A 70 7.17 -1.00 -1.15
CA LEU A 70 6.57 -1.53 -2.38
C LEU A 70 5.91 -0.42 -3.19
N ILE A 71 5.12 0.44 -2.54
CA ILE A 71 4.48 1.60 -3.17
C ILE A 71 5.53 2.55 -3.76
N GLN A 72 6.56 2.91 -2.98
CA GLN A 72 7.64 3.77 -3.47
C GLN A 72 8.34 3.14 -4.68
N THR A 73 8.64 1.85 -4.64
CA THR A 73 9.33 1.14 -5.73
C THR A 73 8.46 1.09 -6.99
N ALA A 74 7.16 0.80 -6.85
CA ALA A 74 6.21 0.81 -7.94
C ALA A 74 6.08 2.20 -8.58
N TYR A 75 6.05 3.25 -7.75
CA TYR A 75 6.06 4.64 -8.22
C TYR A 75 7.35 4.96 -8.98
N ASP A 76 8.51 4.66 -8.43
CA ASP A 76 9.80 4.99 -9.03
C ASP A 76 9.97 4.29 -10.38
N VAL A 77 9.61 3.00 -10.49
CA VAL A 77 9.69 2.25 -11.75
C VAL A 77 8.71 2.79 -12.77
N SER A 78 7.47 3.07 -12.37
CA SER A 78 6.43 3.55 -13.28
C SER A 78 6.70 5.00 -13.74
N ALA A 79 7.37 5.81 -12.94
CA ALA A 79 7.79 7.17 -13.30
C ALA A 79 8.99 7.20 -14.27
N ILE A 80 9.77 6.11 -14.37
CA ILE A 80 10.89 5.98 -15.32
C ILE A 80 10.38 5.66 -16.74
N VAL A 81 9.21 5.04 -16.87
CA VAL A 81 8.59 4.71 -18.16
C VAL A 81 7.90 5.97 -18.71
N VAL A 82 8.68 6.83 -19.38
CA VAL A 82 8.21 8.01 -20.13
C VAL A 82 8.17 7.69 -21.62
#